data_AF-A0A1F8SSY7-F1
#
_entry.id   AF-A0A1F8SSY7-F1
#
_cell.length_a   1.000
_cell.length_b   1.000
_cell.length_c   1.000
_cell.angle_alpha   90.00
_cell.angle_beta   90.00
_cell.angle_gamma   90.00
#
_symmetry.space_group_name_H-M   'P 1'
#
loop_
_entity.id
_entity.type
_entity.pdbx_description
1 polymer ?
#
loop_
_entity_poly.entity_id
_entity_poly.type
_entity_poly.pdbx_seq_one_letter_code
_entity_poly.pdbx_strand_id
1 'polypeptide(L)'
;MPDSPKSLADRLRVEGSRVVEFFNRLSLDQWGMLVYPQESDWSFHQLLAHFVSAEIGRKELIVNICDGGKGAALDFEIDAFNHREVEKLSAQPSDYLLRRFAEERNSLIEFVSAISMQDLERSGNDPYLGETSLSEMIKLTYRHLQIHLRDVRERL
;
A
#
# COMPACT_ATOMS: atom_id res chain seq x y z
N MET A 1 0.45 19.97 11.79
CA MET A 1 1.90 20.08 11.54
C MET A 1 2.10 20.02 10.03
N PRO A 2 3.02 20.82 9.46
CA PRO A 2 3.38 20.66 8.05
C PRO A 2 3.95 19.25 7.83
N ASP A 3 3.73 18.70 6.64
CA ASP A 3 4.30 17.41 6.29
C ASP A 3 5.82 17.51 6.19
N SER A 4 6.50 16.53 6.77
CA SER A 4 7.94 16.34 6.71
C SER A 4 8.25 14.86 6.43
N PRO A 5 9.44 14.53 5.90
CA PRO A 5 9.85 13.15 5.68
C PRO A 5 9.67 12.30 6.94
N LYS A 6 10.10 12.82 8.09
CA LYS A 6 9.92 12.19 9.39
C LYS A 6 8.46 11.97 9.77
N SER A 7 7.60 13.00 9.66
CA SER A 7 6.20 12.86 10.04
C SER A 7 5.43 11.91 9.12
N LEU A 8 5.77 11.86 7.84
CA LEU A 8 5.19 10.91 6.87
C LEU A 8 5.67 9.48 7.15
N ALA A 9 6.96 9.28 7.41
CA ALA A 9 7.51 7.99 7.84
C ALA A 9 6.86 7.49 9.14
N ASP A 10 6.62 8.38 10.11
CA ASP A 10 5.92 8.05 11.35
C ASP A 10 4.47 7.61 11.09
N ARG A 11 3.77 8.27 10.16
CA ARG A 11 2.42 7.84 9.72
C ARG A 11 2.45 6.48 9.05
N LEU A 12 3.40 6.25 8.12
CA LEU A 12 3.58 4.95 7.48
C LEU A 12 3.81 3.85 8.52
N ARG A 13 4.64 4.09 9.55
CA ARG A 13 4.91 3.14 10.64
C ARG A 13 3.68 2.80 11.46
N VAL A 14 2.95 3.83 11.91
CA VAL A 14 1.74 3.65 12.73
C VAL A 14 0.68 2.88 11.96
N GLU A 15 0.37 3.27 10.73
CA GLU A 15 -0.67 2.61 9.95
C GLU A 15 -0.25 1.21 9.47
N GLY A 16 1.03 1.00 9.17
CA GLY A 16 1.57 -0.33 8.86
C GLY A 16 1.44 -1.31 10.04
N SER A 17 1.74 -0.84 11.26
CA SER A 17 1.58 -1.65 12.48
C SER A 17 0.13 -2.05 12.71
N ARG A 18 -0.83 -1.17 12.41
CA ARG A 18 -2.27 -1.46 12.53
C ARG A 18 -2.74 -2.53 11.55
N VAL A 19 -2.21 -2.53 10.33
CA VAL A 19 -2.49 -3.60 9.35
C VAL A 19 -1.98 -4.94 9.91
N VAL A 20 -0.73 -4.99 10.36
CA VAL A 20 -0.14 -6.23 10.91
C VAL A 20 -0.92 -6.72 12.13
N GLU A 21 -1.28 -5.82 13.05
CA GLU A 21 -2.09 -6.15 14.22
C GLU A 21 -3.48 -6.69 13.84
N PHE A 22 -4.12 -6.08 12.85
CA PHE A 22 -5.44 -6.50 12.37
C PHE A 22 -5.40 -7.93 11.82
N PHE A 23 -4.50 -8.22 10.88
CA PHE A 23 -4.42 -9.54 10.25
C PHE A 23 -3.95 -10.64 11.21
N ASN A 24 -3.08 -10.32 12.18
CA ASN A 24 -2.67 -11.28 13.22
C ASN A 24 -3.82 -11.70 14.16
N ARG A 25 -4.91 -10.94 14.22
CA ARG A 25 -6.07 -11.25 15.06
C ARG A 25 -7.14 -12.07 14.34
N LEU A 26 -7.00 -12.29 13.04
CA LEU A 26 -7.96 -13.09 12.29
C LEU A 26 -7.87 -14.57 12.71
N SER A 27 -9.03 -15.20 12.90
CA SER A 27 -9.13 -16.65 13.02
C SER A 27 -8.85 -17.32 11.67
N LEU A 28 -8.58 -18.63 11.69
CA LEU A 28 -8.36 -19.41 10.46
C LEU A 28 -9.56 -19.31 9.49
N ASP A 29 -10.79 -19.32 10.00
CA ASP A 29 -11.99 -19.22 9.18
C ASP A 29 -12.17 -17.84 8.56
N GLN A 30 -11.76 -16.78 9.27
CA GLN A 30 -11.89 -15.40 8.80
C GLN A 30 -11.03 -15.11 7.57
N TRP A 31 -9.89 -15.80 7.41
CA TRP A 31 -9.03 -15.61 6.24
C TRP A 31 -9.71 -15.86 4.90
N GLY A 32 -10.67 -16.79 4.84
CA GLY A 32 -11.43 -17.12 3.65
C GLY A 32 -12.71 -16.32 3.45
N MET A 33 -13.09 -15.45 4.39
CA MET A 33 -14.31 -14.65 4.27
C MET A 33 -14.17 -13.56 3.21
N LEU A 34 -15.18 -13.42 2.36
CA LEU A 34 -15.24 -12.38 1.33
C LEU A 34 -15.37 -10.98 1.96
N VAL A 35 -14.54 -10.06 1.50
CA VAL A 35 -14.50 -8.66 1.98
C VAL A 35 -15.42 -7.77 1.15
N TYR A 36 -15.40 -7.93 -0.18
CA TYR A 36 -16.09 -7.07 -1.13
C TYR A 36 -17.15 -7.82 -1.95
N PRO A 37 -18.13 -8.48 -1.30
CA PRO A 37 -19.14 -9.23 -2.02
C PRO A 37 -19.85 -8.31 -3.03
N GLN A 38 -19.89 -8.73 -4.30
CA GLN A 38 -20.47 -8.01 -5.46
C GLN A 38 -19.55 -7.01 -6.18
N GLU A 39 -18.39 -6.65 -5.63
CA GLU A 39 -17.39 -5.81 -6.31
C GLU A 39 -16.16 -6.61 -6.71
N SER A 40 -15.68 -7.48 -5.81
CA SER A 40 -14.64 -8.45 -6.09
C SER A 40 -14.79 -9.67 -5.20
N ASP A 41 -14.44 -10.85 -5.70
CA ASP A 41 -14.45 -12.09 -4.90
C ASP A 41 -13.20 -12.19 -3.99
N TRP A 42 -12.69 -11.06 -3.50
CA TRP A 42 -11.52 -11.03 -2.63
C TRP A 42 -11.90 -11.40 -1.20
N SER A 43 -11.25 -12.43 -0.67
CA SER A 43 -11.24 -12.69 0.76
C SER A 43 -10.21 -11.83 1.50
N PHE A 44 -10.17 -11.93 2.83
CA PHE A 44 -9.10 -11.32 3.63
C PHE A 44 -7.70 -11.74 3.16
N HIS A 45 -7.54 -12.99 2.69
CA HIS A 45 -6.29 -13.44 2.11
C HIS A 45 -5.91 -12.68 0.84
N GLN A 46 -6.84 -12.53 -0.12
CA GLN A 46 -6.61 -11.73 -1.34
C GLN A 46 -6.38 -10.26 -1.00
N LEU A 47 -7.08 -9.71 0.01
CA LEU A 47 -6.86 -8.33 0.43
C LEU A 47 -5.44 -8.10 0.97
N LEU A 48 -4.90 -9.05 1.74
CA LEU A 48 -3.51 -8.95 2.19
C LEU A 48 -2.53 -9.06 1.01
N ALA A 49 -2.80 -9.92 0.04
CA ALA A 49 -2.03 -9.98 -1.20
C ALA A 49 -2.04 -8.65 -1.96
N HIS A 50 -3.20 -7.99 -2.04
CA HIS A 50 -3.32 -6.63 -2.60
C HIS A 50 -2.48 -5.62 -1.83
N PHE A 51 -2.50 -5.65 -0.50
CA PHE A 51 -1.69 -4.75 0.32
C PHE A 51 -0.19 -4.95 0.06
N VAL A 52 0.28 -6.20 -0.05
CA VAL A 52 1.69 -6.49 -0.39
C VAL A 52 2.04 -5.92 -1.76
N SER A 53 1.22 -6.17 -2.79
CA SER A 53 1.44 -5.63 -4.13
C SER A 53 1.49 -4.09 -4.12
N ALA A 54 0.55 -3.47 -3.42
CA ALA A 54 0.47 -2.03 -3.29
C ALA A 54 1.72 -1.45 -2.60
N GLU A 55 2.23 -2.05 -1.52
CA GLU A 55 3.48 -1.58 -0.89
C GLU A 55 4.66 -1.58 -1.86
N ILE A 56 4.84 -2.68 -2.59
CA ILE A 56 5.94 -2.85 -3.54
C ILE A 56 5.82 -1.79 -4.64
N GLY A 57 4.66 -1.72 -5.31
CA GLY A 57 4.43 -0.79 -6.41
C GLY A 57 4.51 0.68 -5.97
N ARG A 58 3.99 1.02 -4.78
CA ARG A 58 4.10 2.38 -4.22
C ARG A 58 5.55 2.75 -3.95
N LYS A 59 6.34 1.85 -3.37
CA LYS A 59 7.77 2.10 -3.13
C LYS A 59 8.51 2.33 -4.44
N GLU A 60 8.32 1.47 -5.43
CA GLU A 60 8.96 1.60 -6.75
C GLU A 60 8.59 2.93 -7.43
N LEU A 61 7.32 3.31 -7.39
CA LEU A 61 6.84 4.58 -7.95
C LEU A 61 7.48 5.79 -7.25
N ILE A 62 7.48 5.79 -5.92
CA ILE A 62 8.03 6.89 -5.11
C ILE A 62 9.54 7.03 -5.34
N VAL A 63 10.28 5.92 -5.36
CA VAL A 63 11.72 5.91 -5.66
C VAL A 63 11.97 6.43 -7.08
N ASN A 64 11.21 5.97 -8.08
CA ASN A 64 11.36 6.41 -9.45
C ASN A 64 11.26 7.95 -9.58
N ILE A 65 10.21 8.54 -9.02
CA ILE A 65 10.00 10.00 -9.09
C ILE A 65 11.05 10.75 -8.27
N CYS A 66 11.44 10.21 -7.11
CA CYS A 66 12.51 10.77 -6.30
C CYS A 66 13.84 10.82 -7.07
N ASP A 67 14.13 9.83 -7.91
CA ASP A 67 15.33 9.77 -8.76
C ASP A 67 15.19 10.60 -10.06
N GLY A 68 14.08 11.32 -10.24
CA GLY A 68 13.83 12.18 -11.42
C GLY A 68 13.11 11.47 -12.57
N GLY A 69 12.57 10.28 -12.33
CA GLY A 69 11.65 9.60 -13.23
C GLY A 69 10.28 10.27 -13.31
N LYS A 70 9.48 9.85 -14.29
CA LYS A 70 8.16 10.45 -14.58
C LYS A 70 7.00 9.82 -13.81
N GLY A 71 7.26 8.76 -13.03
CA GLY A 71 6.21 7.95 -12.43
C GLY A 71 5.65 6.89 -13.40
N ALA A 72 4.39 6.52 -13.21
CA ALA A 72 3.74 5.49 -14.00
C ALA A 72 3.49 5.94 -15.46
N ALA A 73 3.36 4.97 -16.36
CA ALA A 73 2.91 5.23 -17.72
C ALA A 73 1.48 5.82 -17.72
N LEU A 74 1.16 6.67 -18.69
CA LEU A 74 -0.15 7.33 -18.77
C LEU A 74 -1.29 6.36 -19.08
N ASP A 75 -0.99 5.25 -19.74
CA ASP A 75 -1.89 4.15 -20.08
C ASP A 75 -1.77 2.97 -19.09
N PHE A 76 -1.27 3.23 -17.87
CA PHE A 76 -1.18 2.20 -16.86
C PHE A 76 -2.56 1.78 -16.33
N GLU A 77 -2.97 0.57 -16.68
CA GLU A 77 -4.23 -0.02 -16.23
C GLU A 77 -4.12 -0.58 -14.80
N ILE A 78 -4.36 0.27 -13.81
CA ILE A 78 -4.21 -0.08 -12.38
C ILE A 78 -5.09 -1.27 -11.96
N ASP A 79 -6.31 -1.38 -12.46
CA ASP A 79 -7.22 -2.47 -12.08
C ASP A 79 -6.74 -3.82 -12.64
N ALA A 80 -6.27 -3.83 -13.88
CA ALA A 80 -5.69 -5.02 -14.50
C ALA A 80 -4.38 -5.43 -13.82
N PHE A 81 -3.57 -4.47 -13.40
CA PHE A 81 -2.37 -4.71 -12.60
C PHE A 81 -2.72 -5.34 -11.25
N ASN A 82 -3.67 -4.74 -10.51
CA ASN A 82 -4.09 -5.21 -9.19
C ASN A 82 -4.63 -6.65 -9.26
N HIS A 83 -5.52 -6.94 -10.21
CA HIS A 83 -6.08 -8.27 -10.38
C HIS A 83 -4.99 -9.33 -10.58
N ARG A 84 -4.03 -9.06 -11.49
CA ARG A 84 -2.93 -9.98 -11.79
C ARG A 84 -2.02 -10.19 -10.58
N GLU A 85 -1.64 -9.12 -9.88
CA GLU A 85 -0.73 -9.25 -8.74
C GLU A 85 -1.40 -9.94 -7.55
N VAL A 86 -2.69 -9.71 -7.32
CA VAL A 86 -3.46 -10.44 -6.30
C VAL A 86 -3.51 -11.93 -6.63
N GLU A 87 -3.88 -12.29 -7.86
CA GLU A 87 -3.91 -13.70 -8.30
C GLU A 87 -2.55 -14.39 -8.08
N LYS A 88 -1.46 -13.72 -8.45
CA LYS A 88 -0.09 -14.22 -8.28
C LYS A 88 0.32 -14.35 -6.82
N LEU A 89 0.09 -13.32 -6.00
CA LEU A 89 0.54 -13.29 -4.60
C LEU A 89 -0.32 -14.17 -3.69
N SER A 90 -1.61 -14.34 -3.99
CA SER A 90 -2.50 -15.24 -3.24
C SER A 90 -2.17 -16.73 -3.41
N ALA A 91 -1.20 -17.09 -4.25
CA ALA A 91 -0.60 -18.42 -4.23
C ALA A 91 0.32 -18.65 -3.02
N GLN A 92 0.73 -17.59 -2.32
CA GLN A 92 1.60 -17.66 -1.14
C GLN A 92 0.79 -17.77 0.16
N PRO A 93 1.31 -18.42 1.21
CA PRO A 93 0.65 -18.48 2.51
C PRO A 93 0.43 -17.10 3.17
N SER A 94 -0.64 -16.93 3.95
CA SER A 94 -0.95 -15.67 4.64
C SER A 94 0.16 -15.16 5.55
N ASP A 95 0.88 -16.05 6.25
CA ASP A 95 2.00 -15.70 7.14
C ASP A 95 3.21 -15.19 6.35
N TYR A 96 3.43 -15.71 5.14
CA TYR A 96 4.43 -15.20 4.22
C TYR A 96 4.05 -13.79 3.74
N LEU A 97 2.80 -13.61 3.31
CA LEU A 97 2.30 -12.31 2.84
C LEU A 97 2.39 -11.24 3.95
N LEU A 98 2.07 -11.60 5.19
CA LEU A 98 2.12 -10.67 6.31
C LEU A 98 3.55 -10.22 6.65
N ARG A 99 4.50 -11.17 6.63
CA ARG A 99 5.94 -10.87 6.77
C ARG A 99 6.43 -9.98 5.63
N ARG A 100 6.05 -10.32 4.40
CA ARG A 100 6.43 -9.56 3.20
C ARG A 100 5.90 -8.12 3.24
N PHE A 101 4.64 -7.93 3.67
CA PHE A 101 4.07 -6.60 3.88
C PHE A 101 4.88 -5.78 4.89
N ALA A 102 5.21 -6.39 6.04
CA ALA A 102 5.96 -5.70 7.10
C ALA A 102 7.38 -5.31 6.65
N GLU A 103 8.06 -6.18 5.90
CA GLU A 103 9.38 -5.91 5.31
C GLU A 103 9.32 -4.74 4.32
N GLU A 104 8.37 -4.76 3.39
CA GLU A 104 8.23 -3.71 2.38
C GLU A 104 7.83 -2.37 2.98
N ARG A 105 6.93 -2.38 3.97
CA ARG A 105 6.57 -1.19 4.72
C ARG A 105 7.77 -0.62 5.48
N ASN A 106 8.59 -1.44 6.11
CA ASN A 106 9.81 -0.97 6.79
C ASN A 106 10.81 -0.38 5.79
N SER A 107 11.01 -1.02 4.64
CA SER A 107 11.85 -0.49 3.56
C SER A 107 11.36 0.88 3.07
N LEU A 108 10.05 1.05 2.88
CA LEU A 108 9.47 2.34 2.49
C LEU A 108 9.63 3.41 3.59
N ILE A 109 9.45 3.04 4.86
CA ILE A 109 9.67 3.94 6.00
C ILE A 109 11.11 4.43 6.05
N GLU A 110 12.08 3.52 5.90
CA GLU A 110 13.50 3.86 5.86
C GLU A 110 13.79 4.83 4.72
N PHE A 111 13.31 4.53 3.51
CA PHE A 111 13.46 5.42 2.35
C PHE A 111 12.86 6.81 2.61
N VAL A 112 11.58 6.87 2.99
CA VAL A 112 10.88 8.15 3.23
C VAL A 112 11.51 8.92 4.39
N SER A 113 12.13 8.27 5.37
CA SER A 113 12.83 8.96 6.44
C SER A 113 14.15 9.60 6.02
N ALA A 114 14.73 9.16 4.90
CA ALA A 114 16.04 9.56 4.41
C ALA A 114 15.99 10.65 3.32
N ILE A 115 14.86 10.81 2.63
CA ILE A 115 14.70 11.85 1.60
C ILE A 115 14.60 13.26 2.21
N SER A 116 14.90 14.28 1.41
CA SER A 116 14.85 15.68 1.85
C SER A 116 13.43 16.27 1.77
N MET A 117 13.24 17.45 2.37
CA MET A 117 12.01 18.23 2.18
C MET A 117 11.76 18.60 0.72
N GLN A 118 12.82 18.88 -0.04
CA GLN A 118 12.73 19.25 -1.47
C GLN A 118 12.33 18.05 -2.32
N ASP A 119 12.74 16.84 -1.95
CA ASP A 119 12.33 15.64 -2.67
C ASP A 119 10.81 15.41 -2.54
N LEU A 120 10.19 15.73 -1.40
CA LEU A 120 8.73 15.64 -1.24
C LEU A 120 7.94 16.53 -2.20
N GLU A 121 8.56 17.60 -2.73
CA GLU A 121 7.94 18.53 -3.69
C GLU A 121 8.06 18.04 -5.14
N ARG A 122 8.86 16.99 -5.39
CA ARG A 122 8.93 16.37 -6.72
C ARG A 122 7.57 15.81 -7.11
N SER A 123 7.26 15.94 -8.39
CA SER A 123 6.00 15.45 -8.96
C SER A 123 6.24 14.42 -10.04
N GLY A 124 5.25 13.56 -10.22
CA GLY A 124 5.17 12.64 -11.34
C GLY A 124 3.77 12.04 -11.43
N ASN A 125 3.59 11.14 -12.39
CA ASN A 125 2.30 10.52 -12.65
C ASN A 125 2.02 9.37 -11.67
N ASP A 126 1.02 9.54 -10.83
CA ASP A 126 0.42 8.48 -10.01
C ASP A 126 -0.74 7.82 -10.78
N PRO A 127 -0.82 6.48 -10.84
CA PRO A 127 -1.92 5.81 -11.53
C PRO A 127 -3.34 6.16 -11.05
N TYR A 128 -3.51 6.62 -9.81
CA TYR A 128 -4.80 6.96 -9.23
C TYR A 128 -5.00 8.48 -9.09
N LEU A 129 -3.96 9.22 -8.69
CA LEU A 129 -4.04 10.67 -8.49
C LEU A 129 -3.71 11.50 -9.74
N GLY A 130 -3.16 10.89 -10.78
CA GLY A 130 -2.55 11.61 -11.90
C GLY A 130 -1.27 12.33 -11.48
N GLU A 131 -0.92 13.40 -12.20
CA GLU A 131 0.26 14.22 -11.90
C GLU A 131 0.12 14.87 -10.51
N THR A 132 0.97 14.47 -9.55
CA THR A 132 0.93 14.98 -8.17
C THR A 132 2.30 14.88 -7.49
N SER A 133 2.41 15.45 -6.29
CA SER A 133 3.67 15.45 -5.53
C SER A 133 3.91 14.16 -4.75
N LEU A 134 5.17 13.84 -4.46
CA LEU A 134 5.55 12.71 -3.61
C LEU A 134 4.91 12.78 -2.23
N SER A 135 4.74 13.98 -1.65
CA SER A 135 4.03 14.16 -0.39
C SER A 135 2.61 13.60 -0.44
N GLU A 136 1.84 13.88 -1.50
CA GLU A 136 0.47 13.36 -1.65
C GLU A 136 0.45 11.86 -1.95
N MET A 137 1.39 11.33 -2.75
CA MET A 137 1.51 9.89 -3.01
C MET A 137 1.81 9.09 -1.74
N ILE A 138 2.72 9.58 -0.89
CA ILE A 138 3.04 8.94 0.39
C ILE A 138 1.83 8.96 1.33
N LYS A 139 1.06 10.06 1.36
CA LYS A 139 -0.18 10.13 2.13
C LYS A 139 -1.22 9.12 1.64
N LEU A 140 -1.39 9.01 0.32
CA LEU A 140 -2.30 8.04 -0.26
C LEU A 140 -1.91 6.62 0.13
N THR A 141 -0.62 6.31 0.17
CA THR A 141 -0.11 4.97 0.50
C THR A 141 -0.63 4.46 1.85
N TYR A 142 -0.61 5.26 2.91
CA TYR A 142 -1.20 4.82 4.20
C TYR A 142 -2.72 5.04 4.29
N ARG A 143 -3.28 6.05 3.63
CA ARG A 143 -4.74 6.29 3.62
C ARG A 143 -5.51 5.18 2.92
N HIS A 144 -4.94 4.65 1.83
CA HIS A 144 -5.45 3.48 1.12
C HIS A 144 -5.69 2.30 2.06
N LEU A 145 -4.72 1.98 2.91
CA LEU A 145 -4.85 0.91 3.90
C LEU A 145 -5.93 1.22 4.95
N GLN A 146 -6.05 2.48 5.38
CA GLN A 146 -7.09 2.89 6.32
C GLN A 146 -8.50 2.72 5.76
N ILE A 147 -8.69 3.04 4.48
CA ILE A 147 -9.96 2.86 3.78
C ILE A 147 -10.35 1.38 3.80
N HIS A 148 -9.48 0.51 3.28
CA HIS A 148 -9.75 -0.93 3.27
C HIS A 148 -9.95 -1.50 4.69
N LEU A 149 -9.12 -1.11 5.67
CA LEU A 149 -9.26 -1.57 7.05
C LEU A 149 -10.56 -1.09 7.72
N ARG A 150 -11.09 0.07 7.34
CA ARG A 150 -12.41 0.51 7.81
C ARG A 150 -13.49 -0.37 7.19
N ASP A 151 -13.46 -0.54 5.86
CA ASP A 151 -14.48 -1.29 5.13
C ASP A 151 -14.57 -2.75 5.62
N VAL A 152 -13.43 -3.39 5.93
CA VAL A 152 -13.42 -4.77 6.43
C VAL A 152 -13.89 -4.90 7.88
N ARG A 153 -13.69 -3.87 8.72
CA ARG A 153 -14.14 -3.90 10.12
C ARG A 153 -15.66 -3.82 10.23
N GLU A 154 -16.31 -3.19 9.27
CA GLU A 154 -17.78 -3.16 9.18
C GLU A 154 -18.37 -4.53 8.78
N ARG A 155 -17.51 -5.50 8.38
CA ARG A 155 -17.89 -6.86 7.98
C ARG A 155 -17.66 -7.92 9.07
N LEU A 156 -16.94 -7.58 10.14
CA LEU A 156 -16.67 -8.45 11.29
C LEU A 156 -17.72 -8.22 12.39
#